data_AF-A0A5K3EX92-F1
#
_entry.id   AF-A0A5K3EX92-F1
#
_cell.length_a   1.000
_cell.length_b   1.000
_cell.length_c   1.000
_cell.angle_alpha   90.00
_cell.angle_beta   90.00
_cell.angle_gamma   90.00
#
_symmetry.space_group_name_H-M   'P 1'
#
loop_
_entity.id
_entity.type
_entity.pdbx_description
1 polymer ?
#
loop_
_entity_poly.entity_id
_entity_poly.type
_entity_poly.pdbx_seq_one_letter_code
_entity_poly.pdbx_strand_id
1 'polypeptide(L)'
;MVSVYHRGCRFPSFFASFYQPLRKRHIPSPGTLDQRLFRECTKPIYREPKLSRAEKYLISQAEIQKRSEQNPYRNFLIRRAKTDFYDKAEGQMILIFQPLYSFPWELRPFLNKLHENGLRFRRFPMSVLKEAAKGTKWEVFAHTVLKEPIPNLYLFGDADPSLCATALAITGRAHFFVLLGGIIQHRIMTRDEVKAYASLGDLPTLHAELLGNLQHSTSEMARLLNHHGGDLATLLKHYSKSDNDCSDSSSSDSSDSSDEDS
;
A
#
# COMPACT_ATOMS: atom_id res chain seq x y z
N MET A 1 50.74 10.05 84.87
CA MET A 1 50.62 8.65 84.41
C MET A 1 49.55 8.61 83.33
N VAL A 2 49.94 8.64 82.04
CA VAL A 2 49.93 7.50 81.10
C VAL A 2 48.48 7.06 80.80
N SER A 3 47.93 7.05 79.58
CA SER A 3 48.52 6.91 78.25
C SER A 3 47.61 7.57 77.19
N VAL A 4 48.28 8.12 76.19
CA VAL A 4 47.78 8.46 74.85
C VAL A 4 47.60 7.16 74.07
N TYR A 5 46.51 7.01 73.29
CA TYR A 5 46.56 6.33 71.98
C TYR A 5 45.51 6.90 71.01
N HIS A 6 46.04 7.42 69.90
CA HIS A 6 45.33 7.65 68.64
C HIS A 6 44.71 6.37 68.09
N ARG A 7 43.50 6.47 67.53
CA ARG A 7 43.16 5.82 66.26
C ARG A 7 42.33 6.78 65.42
N GLY A 8 42.90 7.17 64.28
CA GLY A 8 42.19 7.89 63.25
C GLY A 8 41.24 6.96 62.48
N CYS A 9 40.27 7.58 61.81
CA CYS A 9 39.84 7.23 60.47
C CYS A 9 39.13 8.46 59.88
N ARG A 10 39.81 9.11 58.93
CA ARG A 10 39.19 10.07 58.02
C ARG A 10 38.33 9.26 57.03
N PHE A 11 37.04 9.55 56.95
CA PHE A 11 36.26 9.30 55.74
C PHE A 11 35.75 10.64 55.22
N PRO A 12 36.06 11.01 53.97
CA PRO A 12 35.55 12.22 53.39
C PRO A 12 34.14 11.95 52.84
N SER A 13 33.27 12.93 53.08
CA SER A 13 32.48 13.58 52.04
C SER A 13 31.18 12.93 51.56
N PHE A 14 30.15 13.79 51.59
CA PHE A 14 28.91 13.77 50.82
C PHE A 14 27.81 12.78 51.21
N PHE A 15 27.26 12.95 52.42
CA PHE A 15 25.80 12.87 52.55
C PHE A 15 25.19 14.13 51.96
N ALA A 16 24.96 14.12 50.64
CA ALA A 16 24.05 15.07 50.00
C ALA A 16 22.63 14.68 50.43
N SER A 17 22.22 15.19 51.59
CA SER A 17 20.82 15.24 51.96
C SER A 17 20.10 16.07 50.89
N PHE A 18 19.24 15.44 50.11
CA PHE A 18 18.26 16.13 49.28
C PHE A 18 17.26 16.85 50.20
N TYR A 19 17.68 17.93 50.84
CA TYR A 19 16.76 18.93 51.37
C TYR A 19 16.13 19.60 50.17
N GLN A 20 14.90 19.21 49.84
CA GLN A 20 14.06 20.08 49.04
C GLN A 20 14.04 21.45 49.73
N PRO A 21 14.33 22.56 49.04
CA PRO A 21 14.21 23.87 49.66
C PRO A 21 12.74 24.05 50.04
N LEU A 22 12.46 24.03 51.35
CA LEU A 22 11.19 24.44 51.92
C LEU A 22 10.95 25.89 51.49
N ARG A 23 10.31 26.07 50.34
CA ARG A 23 9.78 27.37 49.93
C ARG A 23 8.72 27.73 50.97
N LYS A 24 9.12 28.50 51.98
CA LYS A 24 8.21 29.18 52.90
C LYS A 24 7.42 30.18 52.06
N ARG A 25 6.36 29.72 51.41
CA ARG A 25 5.37 30.62 50.80
C ARG A 25 4.84 31.43 51.97
N HIS A 26 5.01 32.74 51.93
CA HIS A 26 4.41 33.64 52.90
C HIS A 26 2.88 33.47 52.80
N ILE A 27 2.32 32.70 53.72
CA ILE A 27 0.87 32.61 53.90
C ILE A 27 0.52 33.85 54.72
N PRO A 28 -0.20 34.84 54.15
CA PRO A 28 -0.59 36.00 54.92
C PRO A 28 -1.38 35.54 56.14
N SER A 29 -1.14 36.18 57.28
CA SER A 29 -1.86 35.83 58.50
C SER A 29 -3.36 35.91 58.22
N PRO A 30 -4.15 34.92 58.66
CA PRO A 30 -5.56 34.85 58.33
C PRO A 30 -6.42 35.96 58.99
N GLY A 31 -5.81 36.94 59.66
CA GLY A 31 -6.48 38.06 60.31
C GLY A 31 -7.32 37.66 61.51
N THR A 32 -8.02 38.64 62.07
CA THR A 32 -8.99 38.50 63.17
C THR A 32 -10.21 37.69 62.72
N LEU A 33 -10.94 37.06 63.65
CA LEU A 33 -12.17 36.30 63.36
C LEU A 33 -13.17 37.13 62.53
N ASP A 34 -13.42 38.37 62.93
CA ASP A 34 -14.36 39.27 62.24
C ASP A 34 -13.93 39.57 60.79
N GLN A 35 -12.62 39.75 60.56
CA GLN A 35 -12.09 39.95 59.21
C GLN A 35 -12.27 38.72 58.34
N ARG A 36 -12.18 37.51 58.92
CA ARG A 36 -12.46 36.26 58.19
C ARG A 36 -13.93 36.14 57.86
N LEU A 37 -14.82 36.37 58.83
CA LEU A 37 -16.26 36.37 58.58
C LEU A 37 -16.64 37.38 57.52
N PHE A 38 -16.12 38.61 57.61
CA PHE A 38 -16.34 39.64 56.60
C PHE A 38 -15.84 39.21 55.22
N ARG A 39 -14.64 38.64 55.12
CA ARG A 39 -14.09 38.12 53.85
C ARG A 39 -14.93 36.99 53.28
N GLU A 40 -15.40 36.06 54.11
CA GLU A 40 -16.27 34.96 53.70
C GLU A 40 -17.62 35.46 53.20
N CYS A 41 -18.25 36.38 53.94
CA CYS A 41 -19.53 36.99 53.56
C CYS A 41 -19.43 37.89 52.32
N THR A 42 -18.27 38.50 52.07
CA THR A 42 -18.03 39.36 50.90
C THR A 42 -17.50 38.62 49.69
N LYS A 43 -17.31 37.29 49.74
CA LYS A 43 -16.98 36.52 48.54
C LYS A 43 -18.09 36.71 47.51
N PRO A 44 -17.79 37.19 46.30
CA PRO A 44 -18.79 37.33 45.26
C PRO A 44 -19.39 35.95 44.92
N ILE A 45 -20.72 35.87 44.93
CA ILE A 45 -21.42 34.65 44.54
C ILE A 45 -21.48 34.61 43.01
N TYR A 46 -20.52 33.93 42.40
CA TYR A 46 -20.56 33.66 40.96
C TYR A 46 -21.66 32.63 40.68
N ARG A 47 -22.63 32.99 39.85
CA ARG A 47 -23.61 32.02 39.34
C ARG A 47 -22.91 31.13 38.32
N GLU A 48 -22.92 29.82 38.55
CA GLU A 48 -22.49 28.89 37.52
C GLU A 48 -23.43 29.01 36.30
N PRO A 49 -22.90 29.12 35.07
CA PRO A 49 -23.73 29.14 33.89
C PRO A 49 -24.53 27.83 33.83
N LYS A 50 -25.86 27.92 33.81
CA LYS A 50 -26.74 26.77 33.62
C LYS A 50 -26.70 26.36 32.15
N LEU A 51 -25.60 25.73 31.75
CA LEU A 51 -25.43 25.19 30.40
C LEU A 51 -26.52 24.15 30.15
N SER A 52 -27.18 24.27 29.00
CA SER A 52 -28.09 23.24 28.52
C SER A 52 -27.36 21.91 28.35
N ARG A 53 -28.08 20.79 28.45
CA ARG A 53 -27.50 19.45 28.21
C ARG A 53 -26.81 19.37 26.84
N ALA A 54 -27.39 20.02 25.82
CA ALA A 54 -26.81 20.08 24.48
C ALA A 54 -25.48 20.84 24.46
N GLU A 55 -25.41 21.99 25.15
CA GLU A 55 -24.19 22.80 25.24
C GLU A 55 -23.06 22.05 25.94
N LYS A 56 -23.38 21.34 27.05
CA LYS A 56 -22.41 20.48 27.73
C LYS A 56 -21.87 19.37 26.82
N TYR A 57 -22.72 18.78 25.99
CA TYR A 57 -22.30 17.78 25.01
C TYR A 57 -21.38 18.39 23.95
N LEU A 58 -21.72 19.56 23.40
CA LEU A 58 -20.88 20.25 22.41
C LEU A 58 -19.51 20.64 22.97
N ILE A 59 -19.46 21.17 24.20
CA ILE A 59 -18.21 21.53 24.88
C ILE A 59 -17.35 20.27 25.09
N SER A 60 -17.95 19.18 25.56
CA SER A 60 -17.25 17.91 25.76
C SER A 60 -16.69 17.36 24.45
N GLN A 61 -17.47 17.37 23.36
CA GLN A 61 -17.00 16.95 22.04
C GLN A 61 -15.85 17.84 21.53
N ALA A 62 -15.98 19.16 21.67
CA ALA A 62 -14.92 20.10 21.30
C ALA A 62 -13.64 19.89 22.12
N GLU A 63 -13.75 19.55 23.40
CA GLU A 63 -12.61 19.24 24.25
C GLU A 63 -11.95 17.91 23.88
N ILE A 64 -12.73 16.86 23.59
CA ILE A 64 -12.22 15.58 23.09
C ILE A 64 -11.48 15.77 21.78
N GLN A 65 -12.05 16.58 20.87
CA GLN A 65 -11.42 16.90 19.59
C GLN A 65 -10.09 17.66 19.79
N LYS A 66 -10.08 18.70 20.64
CA LYS A 66 -8.85 19.42 20.98
C LYS A 66 -7.78 18.51 21.59
N ARG A 67 -8.17 17.62 22.52
CA ARG A 67 -7.24 16.64 23.11
C ARG A 67 -6.69 15.67 22.08
N SER A 68 -7.51 15.23 21.12
CA SER A 68 -7.09 14.38 20.00
C SER A 68 -6.10 15.08 19.08
N GLU A 69 -6.34 16.36 18.78
CA GLU A 69 -5.48 17.19 17.92
C GLU A 69 -4.16 17.55 18.62
N GLN A 70 -4.21 17.89 19.90
CA GLN A 70 -3.05 18.31 20.70
C GLN A 70 -2.19 17.13 21.20
N ASN A 71 -2.54 15.89 20.85
CA ASN A 71 -1.78 14.72 21.27
C ASN A 71 -0.41 14.67 20.55
N PRO A 72 0.73 14.69 21.26
CA PRO A 72 2.06 14.61 20.64
C PRO A 72 2.26 13.32 19.82
N TYR A 73 1.60 12.23 20.21
CA TYR A 73 1.64 10.97 19.46
C TYR A 73 1.04 11.11 18.06
N ARG A 74 0.01 11.95 17.89
CA ARG A 74 -0.57 12.22 16.57
C ARG A 74 0.46 12.84 15.64
N ASN A 75 1.21 13.84 16.10
CA ASN A 75 2.27 14.46 15.32
C ASN A 75 3.38 13.47 14.94
N PHE A 76 3.72 12.56 15.85
CA PHE A 76 4.61 11.44 15.55
C PHE A 76 4.05 10.53 14.45
N LEU A 77 2.76 10.18 14.51
CA LEU A 77 2.10 9.38 13.48
C LEU A 77 2.03 10.10 12.13
N ILE A 78 1.79 11.41 12.11
CA ILE A 78 1.78 12.22 10.87
C ILE A 78 3.18 12.22 10.25
N ARG A 79 4.22 12.47 11.05
CA ARG A 79 5.61 12.43 10.58
C ARG A 79 5.95 11.05 10.03
N ARG A 80 5.60 10.01 10.78
CA ARG A 80 5.80 8.63 10.36
C ARG A 80 5.06 8.34 9.06
N ALA A 81 3.79 8.71 8.94
CA ALA A 81 3.02 8.52 7.71
C ALA A 81 3.70 9.18 6.50
N LYS A 82 4.28 10.38 6.64
CA LYS A 82 5.05 10.99 5.54
C LYS A 82 6.22 10.10 5.10
N THR A 83 7.06 9.70 6.04
CA THR A 83 8.27 8.89 5.76
C THR A 83 7.97 7.44 5.35
N ASP A 84 6.95 6.84 5.95
CA ASP A 84 6.65 5.43 5.84
C ASP A 84 5.60 5.14 4.76
N PHE A 85 4.72 6.09 4.46
CA PHE A 85 3.67 5.90 3.46
C PHE A 85 4.05 6.64 2.18
N TYR A 86 4.19 7.96 2.22
CA TYR A 86 4.34 8.76 1.01
C TYR A 86 5.72 8.63 0.37
N ASP A 87 6.81 8.66 1.14
CA ASP A 87 8.16 8.51 0.56
C ASP A 87 8.36 7.12 -0.06
N LYS A 88 7.71 6.09 0.48
CA LYS A 88 7.75 4.72 -0.05
C LYS A 88 6.76 4.50 -1.19
N ALA A 89 5.67 5.26 -1.20
CA ALA A 89 4.71 5.27 -2.30
C ALA A 89 5.31 5.83 -3.59
N GLU A 90 6.32 6.71 -3.50
CA GLU A 90 7.01 7.23 -4.66
C GLU A 90 7.77 6.09 -5.38
N GLY A 91 7.17 5.58 -6.45
CA GLY A 91 7.72 4.50 -7.29
C GLY A 91 7.12 3.12 -7.03
N GLN A 92 6.33 2.94 -5.96
CA GLN A 92 5.69 1.67 -5.62
C GLN A 92 4.21 1.65 -6.01
N MET A 93 3.67 0.46 -6.25
CA MET A 93 2.21 0.29 -6.31
C MET A 93 1.62 0.18 -4.91
N ILE A 94 0.42 0.72 -4.75
CA ILE A 94 -0.38 0.61 -3.53
C ILE A 94 -1.70 -0.03 -3.88
N LEU A 95 -2.01 -1.17 -3.28
CA LEU A 95 -3.35 -1.76 -3.36
C LEU A 95 -4.12 -1.45 -2.08
N ILE A 96 -5.37 -1.02 -2.26
CA ILE A 96 -6.25 -0.59 -1.17
C ILE A 96 -7.29 -1.68 -0.95
N PHE A 97 -7.23 -2.26 0.24
CA PHE A 97 -8.16 -3.29 0.68
C PHE A 97 -9.04 -2.79 1.81
N GLN A 98 -10.30 -3.17 1.76
CA GLN A 98 -11.15 -3.17 2.93
C GLN A 98 -11.01 -4.53 3.62
N PRO A 99 -10.47 -4.59 4.84
CA PRO A 99 -10.47 -5.79 5.64
C PRO A 99 -11.88 -6.00 6.21
N LEU A 100 -12.47 -7.16 5.94
CA LEU A 100 -13.62 -7.66 6.65
C LEU A 100 -13.17 -8.35 7.95
N TYR A 101 -14.13 -8.69 8.79
CA TYR A 101 -13.86 -9.45 10.00
C TYR A 101 -13.26 -10.82 9.63
N SER A 102 -12.08 -11.12 10.17
CA SER A 102 -11.39 -12.39 10.02
C SER A 102 -10.62 -12.70 11.28
N PHE A 103 -10.45 -13.98 11.57
CA PHE A 103 -9.66 -14.42 12.69
C PHE A 103 -8.15 -14.30 12.40
N PRO A 104 -7.32 -13.95 13.40
CA PRO A 104 -5.88 -13.79 13.19
C PRO A 104 -5.16 -15.02 12.63
N TRP A 105 -5.62 -16.24 12.96
CA TRP A 105 -5.01 -17.49 12.47
C TRP A 105 -5.27 -17.71 10.98
N GLU A 106 -6.42 -17.28 10.46
CA GLU A 106 -6.74 -17.35 9.03
C GLU A 106 -5.94 -16.34 8.23
N LEU A 107 -5.73 -15.14 8.78
CA LEU A 107 -5.07 -14.04 8.10
C LEU A 107 -3.54 -14.21 8.03
N ARG A 108 -2.93 -14.85 9.05
CA ARG A 108 -1.48 -15.09 9.15
C ARG A 108 -0.85 -15.78 7.93
N PRO A 109 -1.38 -16.91 7.41
CA PRO A 109 -0.86 -17.55 6.21
C PRO A 109 -0.84 -16.65 4.98
N PHE A 110 -1.87 -15.81 4.79
CA PHE A 110 -1.91 -14.87 3.66
C PHE A 110 -0.90 -13.74 3.83
N LEU A 111 -0.74 -13.21 5.04
CA LEU A 111 0.31 -12.23 5.33
C LEU A 111 1.70 -12.79 5.04
N ASN A 112 1.97 -14.04 5.43
CA ASN A 112 3.26 -14.68 5.19
C ASN A 112 3.51 -14.84 3.69
N LYS A 113 2.54 -15.36 2.93
CA LYS A 113 2.63 -15.48 1.47
C LYS A 113 2.86 -14.13 0.79
N LEU A 114 2.18 -13.08 1.24
CA LEU A 114 2.38 -11.74 0.68
C LEU A 114 3.78 -11.21 1.03
N HIS A 115 4.23 -11.42 2.27
CA HIS A 115 5.56 -11.00 2.70
C HIS A 115 6.70 -11.74 1.99
N GLU A 116 6.52 -13.03 1.70
CA GLU A 116 7.47 -13.83 0.89
C GLU A 116 7.64 -13.23 -0.52
N ASN A 117 6.57 -12.70 -1.11
CA ASN A 117 6.60 -12.01 -2.40
C ASN A 117 7.04 -10.53 -2.30
N GLY A 118 7.55 -10.09 -1.14
CA GLY A 118 8.00 -8.71 -0.93
C GLY A 118 6.89 -7.69 -0.67
N LEU A 119 5.63 -8.11 -0.61
CA LEU A 119 4.49 -7.24 -0.37
C LEU A 119 4.34 -6.94 1.13
N ARG A 120 4.17 -5.67 1.49
CA ARG A 120 4.07 -5.24 2.89
C ARG A 120 2.78 -4.48 3.17
N PHE A 121 2.06 -4.92 4.19
CA PHE A 121 0.91 -4.17 4.67
C PHE A 121 1.32 -3.02 5.59
N ARG A 122 0.63 -1.89 5.42
CA ARG A 122 0.69 -0.75 6.33
C ARG A 122 -0.73 -0.31 6.66
N ARG A 123 -0.98 -0.08 7.94
CA ARG A 123 -2.25 0.44 8.45
C ARG A 123 -2.00 1.77 9.13
N PHE A 124 -2.69 2.80 8.66
CA PHE A 124 -2.66 4.12 9.27
C PHE A 124 -4.10 4.60 9.48
N PRO A 125 -4.39 5.31 10.59
CA PRO A 125 -5.69 5.94 10.77
C PRO A 125 -5.88 7.02 9.69
N MET A 126 -7.09 7.09 9.15
CA MET A 126 -7.39 7.97 8.02
C MET A 126 -7.18 9.45 8.34
N SER A 127 -7.48 9.89 9.57
CA SER A 127 -7.30 11.28 10.00
C SER A 127 -5.84 11.74 9.87
N VAL A 128 -4.91 10.88 10.29
CA VAL A 128 -3.47 11.10 10.16
C VAL A 128 -3.05 11.09 8.69
N LEU A 129 -3.56 10.15 7.89
CA LEU A 129 -3.20 10.05 6.48
C LEU A 129 -3.67 11.28 5.69
N LYS A 130 -4.89 11.78 5.97
CA LYS A 130 -5.44 13.03 5.42
C LYS A 130 -4.58 14.23 5.78
N GLU A 131 -4.21 14.37 7.05
CA GLU A 131 -3.35 15.48 7.49
C GLU A 131 -1.95 15.39 6.90
N ALA A 132 -1.39 14.19 6.79
CA ALA A 132 -0.10 13.97 6.18
C ALA A 132 -0.11 14.20 4.66
N ALA A 133 -1.26 14.00 3.99
CA ALA A 133 -1.44 14.24 2.55
C ALA A 133 -1.46 15.74 2.20
N LYS A 134 -1.84 16.61 3.14
CA LYS A 134 -1.94 18.05 2.88
C LYS A 134 -0.58 18.60 2.45
N GLY A 135 -0.54 19.20 1.26
CA GLY A 135 0.69 19.75 0.68
C GLY A 135 1.62 18.72 0.03
N THR A 136 1.17 17.47 -0.16
CA THR A 136 1.89 16.48 -0.97
C THR A 136 1.14 16.18 -2.26
N LYS A 137 1.79 15.52 -3.22
CA LYS A 137 1.19 15.07 -4.49
C LYS A 137 -0.02 14.14 -4.28
N TRP A 138 -0.13 13.56 -3.08
CA TRP A 138 -1.14 12.57 -2.71
C TRP A 138 -2.43 13.19 -2.16
N GLU A 139 -2.60 14.51 -2.28
CA GLU A 139 -3.82 15.19 -1.87
C GLU A 139 -5.05 14.68 -2.62
N VAL A 140 -4.96 14.46 -3.94
CA VAL A 140 -6.06 13.91 -4.75
C VAL A 140 -6.48 12.53 -4.26
N PHE A 141 -5.50 11.69 -3.89
CA PHE A 141 -5.75 10.38 -3.31
C PHE A 141 -6.48 10.48 -1.96
N ALA A 142 -6.02 11.36 -1.07
CA ALA A 142 -6.64 11.55 0.23
C ALA A 142 -8.10 12.02 0.11
N HIS A 143 -8.40 12.92 -0.84
CA HIS A 143 -9.75 13.41 -1.06
C HIS A 143 -10.66 12.41 -1.74
N THR A 144 -10.16 11.49 -2.56
CA THR A 144 -10.99 10.51 -3.30
C THR A 144 -11.23 9.24 -2.50
N VAL A 145 -10.16 8.63 -1.96
CA VAL A 145 -10.22 7.33 -1.29
C VAL A 145 -10.63 7.44 0.17
N LEU A 146 -10.26 8.53 0.86
CA LEU A 146 -10.52 8.67 2.30
C LEU A 146 -11.82 9.40 2.62
N LYS A 147 -12.76 9.57 1.66
CA LYS A 147 -14.05 10.24 1.94
C LYS A 147 -14.86 9.47 2.97
N GLU A 148 -14.96 8.16 2.77
CA GLU A 148 -15.78 7.29 3.61
C GLU A 148 -14.99 6.79 4.82
N PRO A 149 -15.62 6.73 6.01
CA PRO A 149 -14.99 6.28 7.25
C PRO A 149 -14.83 4.75 7.31
N ILE A 150 -14.30 4.16 6.25
CA ILE A 150 -14.07 2.72 6.14
C ILE A 150 -12.62 2.43 6.55
N PRO A 151 -12.36 1.43 7.42
CA PRO A 151 -11.01 1.05 7.77
C PRO A 151 -10.30 0.49 6.53
N ASN A 152 -9.31 1.21 6.04
CA ASN A 152 -8.54 0.79 4.86
C ASN A 152 -7.22 0.14 5.28
N LEU A 153 -6.81 -0.85 4.50
CA LEU A 153 -5.54 -1.53 4.60
C LEU A 153 -4.77 -1.33 3.30
N TYR A 154 -3.52 -0.87 3.40
CA TYR A 154 -2.70 -0.56 2.23
C TYR A 154 -1.61 -1.61 2.07
N LEU A 155 -1.52 -2.19 0.89
CA LEU A 155 -0.50 -3.14 0.50
C LEU A 155 0.50 -2.44 -0.43
N PHE A 156 1.77 -2.42 -0.02
CA PHE A 156 2.86 -1.84 -0.79
C PHE A 156 3.59 -2.95 -1.54
N GLY A 157 3.89 -2.70 -2.81
CA GLY A 157 4.68 -3.58 -3.67
C GLY A 157 5.42 -2.79 -4.74
N ASP A 158 6.38 -3.44 -5.40
CA ASP A 158 7.01 -2.84 -6.58
C ASP A 158 5.99 -2.69 -7.71
N ALA A 159 6.22 -1.76 -8.64
CA ALA A 159 5.27 -1.42 -9.71
C ALA A 159 5.18 -2.48 -10.83
N ASP A 160 5.52 -3.74 -10.55
CA ASP A 160 5.53 -4.82 -11.53
C ASP A 160 4.14 -5.45 -11.68
N PRO A 161 3.67 -5.69 -12.93
CA PRO A 161 2.35 -6.25 -13.17
C PRO A 161 2.27 -7.74 -12.77
N SER A 162 3.35 -8.50 -12.92
CA SER A 162 3.45 -9.88 -12.44
C SER A 162 3.25 -9.99 -10.92
N LEU A 163 3.86 -9.07 -10.16
CA LEU A 163 3.71 -8.97 -8.72
C LEU A 163 2.26 -8.58 -8.35
N CYS A 164 1.63 -7.70 -9.12
CA CYS A 164 0.20 -7.39 -8.98
C CYS A 164 -0.69 -8.62 -9.18
N ALA A 165 -0.41 -9.44 -10.20
CA ALA A 165 -1.14 -10.67 -10.46
C ALA A 165 -1.01 -11.69 -9.31
N THR A 166 0.19 -11.87 -8.76
CA THR A 166 0.38 -12.75 -7.60
C THR A 166 -0.36 -12.23 -6.37
N ALA A 167 -0.33 -10.92 -6.12
CA ALA A 167 -1.07 -10.29 -5.03
C ALA A 167 -2.58 -10.55 -5.18
N LEU A 168 -3.14 -10.32 -6.37
CA LEU A 168 -4.56 -10.57 -6.65
C LEU A 168 -4.94 -12.05 -6.53
N ALA A 169 -4.07 -12.97 -6.95
CA ALA A 169 -4.31 -14.41 -6.80
C ALA A 169 -4.30 -14.86 -5.33
N ILE A 170 -3.46 -14.26 -4.49
CA ILE A 170 -3.44 -14.53 -3.05
C ILE A 170 -4.66 -13.92 -2.37
N THR A 171 -4.98 -12.66 -2.68
CA THR A 171 -6.13 -11.96 -2.06
C THR A 171 -7.46 -12.46 -2.56
N GLY A 172 -7.56 -12.95 -3.80
CA GLY A 172 -8.78 -13.54 -4.35
C GLY A 172 -9.18 -14.85 -3.66
N ARG A 173 -8.23 -15.54 -3.03
CA ARG A 173 -8.52 -16.70 -2.15
C ARG A 173 -8.98 -16.29 -0.75
N ALA A 174 -8.73 -15.05 -0.35
CA ALA A 174 -9.09 -14.54 0.96
C ALA A 174 -10.44 -13.82 0.90
N HIS A 175 -11.50 -14.47 1.39
CA HIS A 175 -12.86 -13.90 1.41
C HIS A 175 -12.99 -12.61 2.25
N PHE A 176 -12.02 -12.37 3.14
CA PHE A 176 -12.03 -11.20 4.03
C PHE A 176 -11.28 -9.99 3.47
N PHE A 177 -10.65 -10.08 2.30
CA PHE A 177 -10.05 -8.91 1.64
C PHE A 177 -10.88 -8.50 0.44
N VAL A 178 -11.53 -7.34 0.54
CA VAL A 178 -12.22 -6.73 -0.60
C VAL A 178 -11.32 -5.67 -1.20
N LEU A 179 -10.93 -5.86 -2.46
CA LEU A 179 -10.16 -4.87 -3.22
C LEU A 179 -11.07 -3.69 -3.60
N LEU A 180 -10.75 -2.50 -3.10
CA LEU A 180 -11.44 -1.27 -3.48
C LEU A 180 -10.83 -0.66 -4.75
N GLY A 181 -9.51 -0.69 -4.85
CA GLY A 181 -8.75 -0.13 -5.96
C GLY A 181 -7.28 -0.08 -5.65
N GLY A 182 -6.53 0.66 -6.44
CA GLY A 182 -5.10 0.81 -6.26
C GLY A 182 -4.58 2.13 -6.78
N ILE A 183 -3.31 2.39 -6.50
CA ILE A 183 -2.55 3.48 -7.08
C ILE A 183 -1.30 2.87 -7.69
N ILE A 184 -1.13 3.07 -8.99
CA ILE A 184 0.01 2.58 -9.75
C ILE A 184 0.58 3.79 -10.48
N GLN A 185 1.88 4.05 -10.31
CA GLN A 185 2.57 5.17 -10.96
C GLN A 185 1.84 6.52 -10.82
N HIS A 186 1.32 6.82 -9.61
CA HIS A 186 0.53 8.03 -9.29
C HIS A 186 -0.86 8.13 -9.93
N ARG A 187 -1.29 7.12 -10.70
CA ARG A 187 -2.66 7.04 -11.22
C ARG A 187 -3.51 6.20 -10.26
N ILE A 188 -4.61 6.79 -9.82
CA ILE A 188 -5.65 6.07 -9.06
C ILE A 188 -6.40 5.18 -10.03
N MET A 189 -6.49 3.90 -9.72
CA MET A 189 -7.13 2.87 -10.52
C MET A 189 -8.26 2.21 -9.74
N THR A 190 -9.37 1.96 -10.41
CA THR A 190 -10.49 1.18 -9.90
C THR A 190 -10.14 -0.31 -9.87
N ARG A 191 -10.95 -1.11 -9.16
CA ARG A 191 -10.77 -2.57 -9.06
C ARG A 191 -10.59 -3.25 -10.42
N ASP A 192 -11.38 -2.86 -11.42
CA ASP A 192 -11.39 -3.52 -12.73
C ASP A 192 -10.17 -3.10 -13.56
N GLU A 193 -9.74 -1.85 -13.45
CA GLU A 193 -8.48 -1.37 -14.03
C GLU A 193 -7.26 -2.05 -13.39
N VAL A 194 -7.27 -2.30 -12.08
CA VAL A 194 -6.18 -3.04 -11.39
C VAL A 194 -6.11 -4.49 -11.89
N LYS A 195 -7.26 -5.13 -12.14
CA LYS A 195 -7.28 -6.48 -12.73
C LYS A 195 -6.75 -6.48 -14.17
N ALA A 196 -7.10 -5.47 -14.96
CA ALA A 196 -6.58 -5.30 -16.30
C ALA A 196 -5.06 -5.06 -16.29
N TYR A 197 -4.55 -4.29 -15.32
CA TYR A 197 -3.12 -4.10 -15.12
C TYR A 197 -2.41 -5.40 -14.74
N ALA A 198 -3.00 -6.23 -13.89
CA ALA A 198 -2.44 -7.51 -13.52
C ALA A 198 -2.45 -8.54 -14.67
N SER A 199 -3.34 -8.38 -15.66
CA SER A 199 -3.30 -9.19 -16.89
C SER A 199 -2.29 -8.68 -17.91
N LEU A 200 -1.81 -7.44 -17.77
CA LEU A 200 -0.72 -6.92 -18.60
C LEU A 200 0.56 -7.69 -18.24
N GLY A 201 1.31 -8.12 -19.25
CA GLY A 201 2.61 -8.75 -19.04
C GLY A 201 3.68 -7.75 -18.61
N ASP A 202 4.90 -8.24 -18.37
CA ASP A 202 6.04 -7.38 -18.03
C ASP A 202 6.34 -6.39 -19.17
N LEU A 203 6.96 -5.25 -18.84
CA LEU A 203 7.34 -4.20 -19.81
C LEU A 203 7.99 -4.73 -21.12
N PRO A 204 8.98 -5.64 -21.09
CA PRO A 204 9.57 -6.17 -22.33
C PRO A 204 8.56 -6.96 -23.17
N THR A 205 7.62 -7.68 -22.54
CA THR A 205 6.59 -8.43 -23.26
C THR A 205 5.62 -7.49 -23.97
N LEU A 206 5.27 -6.37 -23.34
CA LEU A 206 4.42 -5.34 -23.96
C LEU A 206 5.13 -4.62 -25.11
N HIS A 207 6.43 -4.35 -24.96
CA HIS A 207 7.22 -3.81 -26.06
C HIS A 207 7.28 -4.79 -27.24
N ALA A 208 7.45 -6.08 -26.97
CA ALA A 208 7.44 -7.11 -28.00
C ALA A 208 6.06 -7.26 -28.66
N GLU A 209 4.97 -7.16 -27.90
CA GLU A 209 3.60 -7.20 -28.43
C GLU A 209 3.33 -6.00 -29.34
N LEU A 210 3.75 -4.79 -28.94
CA LEU A 210 3.62 -3.60 -29.78
C LEU A 210 4.41 -3.72 -31.07
N LEU A 211 5.67 -4.19 -30.99
CA LEU A 211 6.49 -4.45 -32.18
C LEU A 211 5.88 -5.56 -33.04
N GLY A 212 5.33 -6.60 -32.42
CA GLY A 212 4.65 -7.70 -33.08
C GLY A 212 3.41 -7.23 -33.84
N ASN A 213 2.60 -6.36 -33.25
CA ASN A 213 1.42 -5.77 -33.91
C ASN A 213 1.80 -4.87 -35.08
N LEU A 214 2.88 -4.09 -34.95
CA LEU A 214 3.43 -3.29 -36.04
C LEU A 214 3.94 -4.19 -37.19
N GLN A 215 4.69 -5.24 -36.84
CA GLN A 215 5.19 -6.22 -37.81
C GLN A 215 4.04 -7.03 -38.43
N HIS A 216 2.97 -7.30 -37.69
CA HIS A 216 1.81 -8.02 -38.19
C HIS A 216 1.15 -7.27 -39.34
N SER A 217 0.85 -5.98 -39.15
CA SER A 217 0.26 -5.13 -40.20
C SER A 217 1.11 -5.08 -41.47
N THR A 218 2.43 -4.95 -41.33
CA THR A 218 3.34 -4.98 -42.49
C THR A 218 3.40 -6.35 -43.15
N SER A 219 3.39 -7.43 -42.35
CA SER A 219 3.38 -8.80 -42.86
C SER A 219 2.08 -9.15 -43.58
N GLU A 220 0.94 -8.62 -43.13
CA GLU A 220 -0.36 -8.81 -43.79
C GLU A 220 -0.37 -8.15 -45.16
N MET A 221 0.13 -6.91 -45.27
CA MET A 221 0.26 -6.25 -46.56
C MET A 221 1.22 -6.99 -47.49
N ALA A 222 2.37 -7.45 -46.97
CA ALA A 222 3.30 -8.27 -47.74
C ALA A 222 2.69 -9.60 -48.18
N ARG A 223 1.87 -10.24 -47.33
CA ARG A 223 1.13 -11.46 -47.67
C ARG A 223 0.11 -11.22 -48.78
N LEU A 224 -0.66 -10.13 -48.72
CA LEU A 224 -1.63 -9.79 -49.77
C LEU A 224 -0.94 -9.58 -51.12
N LEU A 225 0.19 -8.89 -51.15
CA LEU A 225 0.97 -8.69 -52.39
C LEU A 225 1.59 -9.99 -52.90
N ASN A 226 2.14 -10.81 -52.00
CA ASN A 226 2.79 -12.07 -52.37
C ASN A 226 1.82 -13.21 -52.66
N HIS A 227 0.54 -13.11 -52.28
CA HIS A 227 -0.46 -14.17 -52.47
C HIS A 227 -0.58 -14.55 -53.95
N HIS A 228 -0.78 -13.57 -54.83
CA HIS A 228 -0.89 -13.82 -56.27
C HIS A 228 0.40 -14.34 -56.90
N GLY A 229 1.56 -13.85 -56.43
CA GLY A 229 2.86 -14.38 -56.87
C GLY A 229 3.08 -15.84 -56.46
N GLY A 230 2.67 -16.19 -55.23
CA GLY A 230 2.70 -17.55 -54.72
C GLY A 230 1.74 -18.48 -55.45
N ASP A 231 0.51 -18.03 -55.73
CA ASP A 231 -0.49 -18.81 -56.46
C ASP A 231 -0.01 -19.16 -57.88
N LEU A 232 0.57 -18.20 -58.59
CA LEU A 232 1.15 -18.47 -59.91
C LEU A 232 2.35 -19.42 -59.84
N ALA A 233 3.25 -19.23 -58.88
CA ALA A 233 4.41 -20.10 -58.70
C ALA A 233 4.00 -21.53 -58.34
N THR A 234 2.95 -21.70 -57.52
CA THR A 234 2.42 -23.02 -57.17
C THR A 234 1.74 -23.69 -58.35
N LEU A 235 0.95 -22.96 -59.16
CA LEU A 235 0.36 -23.48 -60.40
C LEU A 235 1.44 -23.93 -61.40
N LEU A 236 2.47 -23.11 -61.61
CA LEU A 236 3.59 -23.45 -62.49
C LEU A 236 4.35 -24.68 -61.99
N LYS A 237 4.59 -24.78 -60.69
CA LYS A 237 5.21 -25.96 -60.08
C LYS A 237 4.35 -27.20 -60.28
N HIS A 238 3.03 -27.07 -60.15
CA HIS A 238 2.09 -28.16 -60.40
C HIS A 238 2.13 -28.61 -61.87
N TYR A 239 2.20 -27.67 -62.81
CA TYR A 239 2.33 -27.95 -64.24
C TYR A 239 3.66 -28.66 -64.57
N SER A 240 4.78 -28.18 -64.03
CA SER A 240 6.09 -28.83 -64.23
C SER A 240 6.16 -30.24 -63.63
N LYS A 241 5.39 -30.51 -62.57
CA LYS A 241 5.33 -31.84 -61.96
C LYS A 241 4.46 -32.78 -62.77
N SER A 242 3.32 -32.31 -63.28
CA SER A 242 2.48 -33.11 -64.20
C SER A 242 3.19 -33.45 -65.51
N ASP A 243 4.06 -32.58 -66.04
CA ASP A 243 4.88 -32.91 -67.21
C ASP A 243 5.89 -34.03 -66.91
N ASN A 244 6.51 -34.03 -65.72
CA ASN A 244 7.43 -35.10 -65.30
C ASN A 244 6.71 -36.43 -65.02
N ASP A 245 5.51 -36.40 -64.41
CA ASP A 245 4.71 -37.60 -64.17
C ASP A 245 4.17 -38.21 -65.48
N CYS A 246 4.00 -37.40 -66.54
CA CYS A 246 3.63 -37.90 -67.86
C CYS A 246 4.80 -38.58 -68.59
N SER A 247 6.05 -38.17 -68.34
CA SER A 247 7.23 -38.82 -68.91
C SER A 247 7.57 -40.18 -68.28
N ASP A 248 7.32 -40.38 -66.97
CA ASP A 248 7.63 -41.65 -66.28
C ASP A 248 6.58 -42.76 -66.52
N SER A 249 5.40 -42.42 -67.06
CA SER A 249 4.36 -43.41 -67.42
C SER A 249 4.57 -44.09 -68.78
N SER A 250 5.67 -43.77 -69.49
CA SER A 250 5.93 -44.24 -70.86
C SER A 250 7.03 -45.32 -70.98
N SER A 251 7.56 -45.86 -69.88
CA SER A 251 8.71 -46.79 -69.90
C SER A 251 8.50 -48.16 -69.23
N SER A 252 7.27 -48.68 -69.15
CA SER A 252 7.04 -50.06 -68.69
C SER A 252 5.81 -50.72 -69.32
N ASP A 253 5.89 -51.08 -70.61
CA ASP A 253 5.08 -52.17 -71.19
C ASP A 253 5.63 -52.55 -72.58
N SER A 254 6.56 -53.50 -72.65
CA SER A 254 6.76 -54.41 -73.82
C SER A 254 7.94 -55.38 -73.64
N SER A 255 7.66 -56.65 -73.32
CA SER A 255 8.37 -57.88 -73.78
C SER A 255 7.79 -59.07 -72.97
N ASP A 256 6.65 -59.63 -73.39
CA ASP A 256 6.51 -60.74 -74.36
C ASP A 256 6.92 -62.11 -73.79
N SER A 257 5.91 -62.92 -73.54
CA SER A 257 5.96 -64.33 -73.17
C SER A 257 5.39 -65.14 -74.34
N SER A 258 6.20 -66.01 -74.94
CA SER A 258 5.74 -67.06 -75.84
C SER A 258 6.44 -68.37 -75.49
N ASP A 259 5.62 -69.36 -75.17
CA ASP A 259 5.92 -70.79 -75.01
C ASP A 259 6.50 -71.40 -76.30
N GLU A 260 7.34 -72.45 -76.19
CA GLU A 260 7.30 -73.62 -77.08
C GLU A 260 8.15 -74.81 -76.57
N ASP A 261 7.71 -76.00 -76.97
CA ASP A 261 7.94 -77.36 -76.48
C ASP A 261 9.37 -77.96 -76.52
N SER A 262 9.52 -79.03 -75.71
CA SER A 262 10.50 -80.16 -75.72
C SER A 262 11.87 -79.99 -75.06
#